data_AF-A0A1F2A027-F1
#
_entry.id   AF-A0A1F2A027-F1
#
_cell.length_a   1.000
_cell.length_b   1.000
_cell.length_c   1.000
_cell.angle_alpha   90.00
_cell.angle_beta   90.00
_cell.angle_gamma   90.00
#
_symmetry.space_group_name_H-M   'P 1'
#
loop_
_entity.id
_entity.type
_entity.pdbx_description
1 polymer ?
#
loop_
_entity_poly.entity_id
_entity_poly.type
_entity_poly.pdbx_seq_one_letter_code
_entity_poly.pdbx_strand_id
1 'polypeptide(L)' 'MATKFDIEDRWPELFVQLDETQRRAVVQSLASAWHEGWTPNREDVENLTDEARGAIDAEEYRRRAHAAARRRTVAVAR' A
#
# COMPACT_ATOMS: atom_id res chain seq x y z
N MET A 1 18.55 10.73 -9.92
CA MET A 1 18.47 10.63 -8.45
C MET A 1 17.82 9.30 -8.13
N ALA A 2 18.45 8.45 -7.32
CA ALA A 2 17.78 7.23 -6.85
C ALA A 2 16.64 7.67 -5.92
N THR A 3 15.39 7.47 -6.34
CA THR A 3 14.25 7.58 -5.42
C THR A 3 14.45 6.52 -4.33
N LYS A 4 14.49 6.93 -3.06
CA LYS A 4 14.63 6.00 -1.94
C LYS A 4 13.28 5.33 -1.68
N PHE A 5 13.29 4.04 -1.40
CA PHE A 5 12.13 3.34 -0.85
C PHE A 5 12.17 3.45 0.68
N ASP A 6 11.34 4.33 1.22
CA ASP A 6 11.27 4.75 2.63
C ASP A 6 9.81 4.77 3.12
N ILE A 7 9.09 3.67 2.85
CA ILE A 7 7.64 3.60 3.04
C ILE A 7 7.22 3.69 4.51
N GLU A 8 8.00 3.10 5.41
CA GLU A 8 7.77 3.14 6.86
C GLU A 8 8.08 4.52 7.44
N ASP A 9 9.04 5.25 6.87
CA ASP A 9 9.36 6.62 7.27
C ASP A 9 8.28 7.61 6.82
N ARG A 10 7.63 7.34 5.67
CA ARG A 10 6.57 8.20 5.11
C ARG A 10 5.26 8.13 5.87
N TRP A 11 4.85 6.93 6.29
CA TRP A 11 3.56 6.68 6.98
C TRP A 11 3.74 5.74 8.18
N PRO A 12 4.55 6.13 9.17
CA PRO A 12 4.86 5.26 10.31
C PRO A 12 3.60 4.81 11.06
N GLU A 13 2.56 5.66 11.09
CA GLU A 13 1.30 5.38 11.77
C GLU A 13 0.57 4.14 11.22
N LEU A 14 0.76 3.81 9.94
CA LEU A 14 0.11 2.65 9.30
C LEU A 14 0.75 1.31 9.70
N PHE A 15 1.99 1.33 10.19
CA PHE A 15 2.74 0.13 10.57
C PHE A 15 2.70 -0.16 12.08
N VAL A 16 2.16 0.75 12.90
CA VAL A 16 2.14 0.64 14.38
C VAL A 16 1.41 -0.61 14.86
N GLN A 17 0.34 -1.00 14.16
CA GLN A 17 -0.52 -2.13 14.56
C GLN A 17 -0.08 -3.48 13.97
N LEU A 18 0.98 -3.50 13.16
CA LEU A 18 1.49 -4.73 12.56
C LEU A 18 2.51 -5.40 13.48
N ASP A 19 2.41 -6.72 13.60
CA ASP A 19 3.52 -7.52 14.12
C ASP A 19 4.70 -7.55 13.13
N GLU A 20 5.85 -8.07 13.55
CA GLU A 20 7.04 -8.11 12.70
C GLU A 20 6.86 -8.90 11.40
N THR A 21 6.06 -9.96 11.42
CA THR A 21 5.84 -10.82 10.26
C THR A 21 4.95 -10.11 9.25
N GLN A 22 3.85 -9.53 9.71
CA GLN A 22 2.96 -8.70 8.91
C GLN A 22 3.70 -7.50 8.32
N ARG A 23 4.47 -6.78 9.14
CA ARG A 23 5.27 -5.63 8.70
C ARG A 23 6.25 -6.03 7.60
N ARG A 24 7.02 -7.12 7.79
CA ARG A 24 7.97 -7.61 6.76
C ARG A 24 7.24 -7.98 5.47
N ALA A 25 6.12 -8.68 5.56
CA ALA A 25 5.33 -9.07 4.38
C ALA A 25 4.85 -7.84 3.59
N VAL A 26 4.24 -6.86 4.27
CA VAL A 26 3.77 -5.62 3.66
C VAL A 26 4.92 -4.86 2.99
N VAL A 27 6.04 -4.65 3.69
CA VAL A 27 7.20 -3.91 3.16
C VAL A 27 7.78 -4.60 1.93
N GLN A 28 7.89 -5.93 1.92
CA GLN A 28 8.39 -6.69 0.77
C GLN A 28 7.45 -6.58 -0.44
N SER A 29 6.13 -6.71 -0.24
CA SER A 29 5.15 -6.55 -1.32
C SER A 29 5.20 -5.15 -1.94
N LEU A 30 5.27 -4.10 -1.10
CA LEU A 30 5.36 -2.71 -1.57
C LEU A 30 6.70 -2.42 -2.27
N ALA A 31 7.80 -3.02 -1.80
CA ALA A 31 9.11 -2.90 -2.44
C ALA A 31 9.13 -3.56 -3.82
N SER A 32 8.52 -4.74 -3.98
CA SER A 32 8.38 -5.40 -5.29
C SER A 32 7.61 -4.52 -6.25
N ALA A 33 6.43 -4.05 -5.85
CA ALA A 33 5.61 -3.16 -6.68
C ALA A 33 6.37 -1.88 -7.07
N TRP A 34 7.13 -1.30 -6.14
CA TRP A 34 7.96 -0.13 -6.42
C TRP A 34 9.04 -0.41 -7.48
N HIS A 35 9.71 -1.56 -7.41
CA HIS A 35 10.66 -1.99 -8.44
C HIS A 35 10.01 -2.27 -9.79
N GLU A 36 8.72 -2.61 -9.80
CA GLU A 36 7.89 -2.77 -11.00
C GLU A 36 7.32 -1.44 -11.54
N GLY A 37 7.67 -0.30 -10.92
CA GLY A 37 7.29 1.04 -11.38
C GLY A 37 6.06 1.64 -10.71
N TRP A 38 5.47 0.98 -9.71
CA TRP A 38 4.44 1.59 -8.88
C TRP A 38 5.03 2.74 -8.04
N THR A 39 4.30 3.85 -7.97
CA THR A 39 4.66 4.99 -7.12
C THR A 39 3.91 4.91 -5.80
N PRO A 40 4.62 4.93 -4.65
CA PRO A 40 3.94 4.79 -3.37
C PRO A 40 2.94 5.90 -3.07
N ASN A 41 1.76 5.51 -2.60
CA ASN A 41 0.70 6.40 -2.15
C ASN A 41 0.05 5.85 -0.88
N ARG A 42 -0.47 6.76 -0.04
CA ARG A 42 -0.94 6.41 1.31
C ARG A 42 -2.12 5.44 1.29
N GLU A 43 -3.05 5.61 0.36
CA GLU A 43 -4.27 4.81 0.26
C GLU A 43 -3.97 3.33 -0.04
N ASP A 44 -3.07 3.04 -0.97
CA ASP A 44 -2.67 1.67 -1.28
C ASP A 44 -1.92 1.02 -0.10
N VAL A 45 -1.08 1.79 0.63
CA VAL A 45 -0.40 1.28 1.83
C VAL A 45 -1.39 0.98 2.95
N GLU A 46 -2.31 1.90 3.22
CA GLU A 46 -3.34 1.71 4.25
C GLU A 46 -4.17 0.45 3.98
N ASN A 47 -4.63 0.27 2.74
CA ASN A 47 -5.39 -0.92 2.34
C ASN A 47 -4.62 -2.22 2.58
N LEU A 48 -3.33 -2.26 2.21
CA LEU A 48 -2.51 -3.46 2.38
C LEU A 48 -2.18 -3.71 3.87
N THR A 49 -1.95 -2.66 4.67
CA THR A 49 -1.74 -2.80 6.11
C THR A 49 -3.01 -3.27 6.83
N ASP A 50 -4.19 -2.80 6.42
CA ASP A 50 -5.48 -3.22 6.96
C ASP A 50 -5.77 -4.70 6.62
N GLU A 51 -5.45 -5.15 5.41
CA GLU A 51 -5.59 -6.56 5.03
C GLU A 51 -4.60 -7.43 5.84
N ALA A 52 -3.34 -7.03 5.92
CA ALA A 52 -2.30 -7.80 6.61
C ALA A 52 -2.60 -7.99 8.12
N ARG A 53 -3.21 -6.99 8.78
CA ARG A 53 -3.63 -7.09 10.19
C ARG A 53 -5.01 -7.73 10.39
N GLY A 54 -5.70 -8.08 9.31
CA GLY A 54 -7.05 -8.67 9.35
C GLY A 54 -8.17 -7.70 9.72
N ALA A 55 -7.95 -6.39 9.58
CA ALA A 55 -9.02 -5.39 9.77
C ALA A 55 -10.00 -5.35 8.59
N ILE A 56 -9.54 -5.75 7.42
CA ILE A 56 -10.36 -6.06 6.25
C ILE A 56 -9.96 -7.42 5.71
N ASP A 57 -10.88 -8.08 5.01
CA ASP A 57 -10.57 -9.29 4.27
C ASP A 57 -10.07 -8.98 2.84
N ALA A 58 -9.67 -10.03 2.13
CA ALA A 58 -9.17 -9.91 0.76
C ALA A 58 -10.23 -9.44 -0.25
N GLU A 59 -11.53 -9.66 0.02
CA GLU A 59 -12.60 -9.20 -0.86
C GLU A 59 -12.73 -7.67 -0.77
N GLU A 60 -12.75 -7.15 0.45
CA GLU A 60 -12.80 -5.72 0.73
C GLU A 60 -11.52 -5.02 0.25
N TYR A 61 -10.35 -5.62 0.46
CA TYR A 61 -9.09 -5.11 -0.08
C TYR A 61 -9.17 -4.91 -1.60
N ARG A 62 -9.60 -5.94 -2.35
CA ARG A 62 -9.76 -5.85 -3.81
C ARG A 62 -10.77 -4.78 -4.21
N ARG A 63 -11.91 -4.70 -3.51
CA ARG A 63 -12.93 -3.68 -3.77
C ARG A 63 -12.36 -2.27 -3.63
N ARG A 64 -11.62 -2.00 -2.54
CA ARG A 64 -10.96 -0.72 -2.28
C ARG A 64 -9.88 -0.41 -3.32
N ALA A 65 -9.00 -1.37 -3.61
CA ALA A 65 -7.93 -1.21 -4.60
C ALA A 65 -8.49 -0.89 -5.99
N HIS A 66 -9.54 -1.58 -6.43
CA HIS A 66 -10.20 -1.27 -7.70
C HIS A 66 -10.86 0.11 -7.71
N ALA A 67 -11.48 0.53 -6.62
CA ALA A 67 -12.07 1.86 -6.52
C ALA A 67 -11.00 2.96 -6.57
N ALA A 68 -9.89 2.77 -5.88
CA ALA A 68 -8.74 3.67 -5.87
C ALA A 68 -8.11 3.80 -7.26
N ALA A 69 -7.88 2.67 -7.94
CA ALA A 69 -7.38 2.64 -9.31
C ALA A 69 -8.30 3.41 -10.28
N ARG A 70 -9.61 3.19 -10.21
CA ARG A 70 -10.59 3.93 -11.04
C ARG A 70 -10.52 5.45 -10.80
N ARG A 71 -10.43 5.90 -9.54
CA ARG A 71 -10.29 7.33 -9.24
C ARG A 71 -9.02 7.92 -9.85
N ARG A 72 -7.90 7.20 -9.79
CA ARG A 72 -6.63 7.64 -10.38
C ARG A 72 -6.67 7.71 -11.90
N THR A 73 -7.23 6.70 -12.56
CA THR A 73 -7.40 6.72 -14.03
C THR A 73 -8.28 7.89 -14.48
N VAL A 74 -9.38 8.17 -13.77
CA VAL A 74 -10.26 9.30 -14.08
C VAL A 74 -9.57 10.64 -13.83
N ALA A 75 -8.74 10.75 -12.79
CA ALA A 75 -8.00 11.98 -12.50
C ALA A 75 -6.91 12.29 -13.54
N VAL A 76 -6.28 11.28 -14.12
CA VAL A 76 -5.26 11.43 -15.18
C VAL A 76 -5.87 11.80 -16.55
N ALA A 77 -7.14 11.43 -16.79
CA ALA A 77 -7.83 11.70 -18.05
C ALA A 77 -8.48 13.10 -18.13
N ARG A 78 -8.30 13.96 -17.12
CA ARG A 78 -8.86 15.31 -17.02
C ARG A 78 -7.78 16.37 -17.19
#